data_AF-A0A7U9DP25-F1
#
_entry.id   AF-A0A7U9DP25-F1
#
_cell.length_a   1.000
_cell.length_b   1.000
_cell.length_c   1.000
_cell.angle_alpha   90.00
_cell.angle_beta   90.00
_cell.angle_gamma   90.00
#
_symmetry.space_group_name_H-M   'P 1'
#
loop_
_entity.id
_entity.type
_entity.pdbx_description
1 polymer ?
#
loop_
_entity_poly.entity_id
_entity_poly.type
_entity_poly.pdbx_seq_one_letter_code
_entity_poly.pdbx_strand_id
1 'polypeptide(L)'
;MLLRLTSGTSRPAVPVDSRRLHRLPTALRIHYAHAFDQLLSPSPAAQARGLDLLGDPALLARAGEAYAPRRYRALGPLRVGLPDGPADLPRDVRALLAMLLLKHGRTVTHEELRWGLWDPGNEPRNPRSETTRLAKRLAEILGPGVLATAAHGYALHTSADELDLVRCDELVRRADAARLEGALAEAHDLVSGALSLWGDAEPLAGVPGPAARTARTRLLRLRLALHTKRAELDLVLGEYDRAAAELSGLLRAHPHREDFRRLCLIALRRQGRVEEALEVYEEYELSGGRSPALTALGRELREEYAEPVDDAPPWTEYEQRPVEPGAPESTVSAPDELPEGPFPTEDGLWTPLLDDDAEHDTAQARAEADEREERAESRAALREAMRAEGLEPEPELDEDPGPEEEEEPDEPPWIDFDTGFRACARYTLADGPVDRDARAALHGLVTELLADSGADAAAYELVDEPGGPLVLLAPRAEAAPLLRATVEGLPGRLARLAGLRLRIEFWQVEFGLDGNGEQSLGRADADAVGAVLDASAAQAVVVLSDSLYYDEVREEGQYGPAFPPDLFRPLADDTGWYHLVEGGGRPGPAADLR
;
A
#
# COMPACT_ATOMS: atom_id res chain seq x y z
N MET A 1 -1.35 8.11 -12.09
CA MET A 1 -0.98 8.25 -13.52
C MET A 1 -1.03 6.91 -14.23
N LEU A 2 -0.38 5.86 -13.68
CA LEU A 2 -0.59 4.45 -14.06
C LEU A 2 -2.08 4.04 -14.17
N LEU A 3 -2.91 4.40 -13.18
CA LEU A 3 -4.38 4.20 -13.23
C LEU A 3 -5.13 4.99 -14.32
N ARG A 4 -4.54 6.07 -14.86
CA ARG A 4 -5.08 6.80 -16.02
C ARG A 4 -4.63 6.19 -17.35
N LEU A 5 -3.50 5.48 -17.36
CA LEU A 5 -3.01 4.74 -18.51
C LEU A 5 -3.82 3.46 -18.73
N THR A 6 -4.26 2.80 -17.66
CA THR A 6 -5.12 1.60 -17.75
C THR A 6 -6.60 1.92 -18.06
N SER A 7 -7.06 3.15 -17.85
CA SER A 7 -8.47 3.55 -18.03
C SER A 7 -8.82 4.12 -19.41
N GLY A 8 -7.93 4.02 -20.40
CA GLY A 8 -8.19 4.40 -21.80
C GLY A 8 -8.58 5.85 -22.06
N THR A 9 -8.43 6.74 -21.07
CA THR A 9 -8.98 8.10 -21.09
C THR A 9 -7.84 9.11 -21.11
N SER A 10 -7.55 9.59 -22.34
CA SER A 10 -6.53 10.56 -22.72
C SER A 10 -5.09 10.10 -22.42
N ARG A 11 -4.42 9.57 -23.46
CA ARG A 11 -2.97 9.36 -23.44
C ARG A 11 -2.30 10.71 -23.10
N PRO A 12 -1.40 10.77 -22.11
CA PRO A 12 -0.54 11.93 -21.95
C PRO A 12 0.10 12.27 -23.30
N ALA A 13 0.26 13.55 -23.62
CA ALA A 13 1.08 13.92 -24.76
C ALA A 13 2.49 13.35 -24.50
N VAL A 14 2.99 12.57 -25.46
CA VAL A 14 4.38 12.10 -25.50
C VAL A 14 5.17 13.23 -26.18
N PRO A 15 6.28 13.72 -25.59
CA PRO A 15 6.95 13.16 -24.42
C PRO A 15 6.33 13.54 -23.06
N VAL A 16 6.47 12.64 -22.08
CA VAL A 16 5.98 12.88 -20.71
C VAL A 16 6.86 13.88 -19.98
N ASP A 17 6.38 15.12 -19.80
CA ASP A 17 7.08 16.15 -19.03
C ASP A 17 7.18 15.83 -17.53
N SER A 18 8.41 15.75 -17.01
CA SER A 18 8.73 15.45 -15.60
C SER A 18 8.15 16.50 -14.62
N ARG A 19 7.97 17.75 -15.04
CA ARG A 19 7.37 18.83 -14.23
C ARG A 19 5.88 18.56 -13.98
N ARG A 20 5.23 17.84 -14.89
CA ARG A 20 3.82 17.41 -14.71
C ARG A 20 3.67 16.31 -13.67
N LEU A 21 4.76 15.61 -13.33
CA LEU A 21 4.83 14.62 -12.26
C LEU A 21 5.06 15.25 -10.87
N HIS A 22 4.57 16.48 -10.65
CA HIS A 22 4.69 17.22 -9.39
C HIS A 22 4.21 16.47 -8.14
N ARG A 23 3.41 15.40 -8.29
CA ARG A 23 2.97 14.53 -7.19
C ARG A 23 4.01 13.49 -6.73
N LEU A 24 5.10 13.32 -7.48
CA LEU A 24 6.22 12.49 -7.09
C LEU A 24 7.30 13.35 -6.41
N PRO A 25 8.09 12.77 -5.49
CA PRO A 25 9.33 13.37 -5.01
C PRO A 25 10.20 13.86 -6.18
N THR A 26 10.81 15.04 -6.06
CA THR A 26 11.58 15.68 -7.14
C THR A 26 12.63 14.74 -7.73
N ALA A 27 13.35 14.00 -6.88
CA ALA A 27 14.38 13.03 -7.27
C ALA A 27 13.87 11.87 -8.15
N LEU A 28 12.56 11.60 -8.17
CA LEU A 28 11.97 10.49 -8.92
C LEU A 28 11.32 10.94 -10.25
N ARG A 29 11.09 12.25 -10.42
CA ARG A 29 10.26 12.75 -11.54
C ARG A 29 10.87 12.43 -12.90
N ILE A 30 12.19 12.57 -13.06
CA ILE A 30 12.87 12.31 -14.33
C ILE A 30 12.81 10.81 -14.66
N HIS A 31 13.11 9.94 -13.70
CA HIS A 31 13.09 8.49 -13.88
C HIS A 31 11.70 7.97 -14.29
N TYR A 32 10.65 8.41 -13.59
CA TYR A 32 9.27 8.04 -13.97
C TYR A 32 8.83 8.67 -15.29
N ALA A 33 9.26 9.90 -15.62
CA ALA A 33 8.96 10.51 -16.90
C ALA A 33 9.52 9.69 -18.06
N HIS A 34 10.79 9.28 -17.95
CA HIS A 34 11.45 8.44 -18.95
C HIS A 34 10.78 7.06 -19.08
N ALA A 35 10.51 6.38 -17.96
CA ALA A 35 9.82 5.08 -17.99
C ALA A 35 8.41 5.17 -18.61
N PHE A 36 7.66 6.24 -18.32
CA PHE A 36 6.36 6.46 -18.94
C PHE A 36 6.45 6.81 -20.43
N ASP A 37 7.50 7.50 -20.85
CA ASP A 37 7.74 7.80 -22.26
C ASP A 37 7.88 6.50 -23.08
N GLN A 38 8.71 5.59 -22.57
CA GLN A 38 8.93 4.26 -23.14
C GLN A 38 7.65 3.40 -23.13
N LEU A 39 6.91 3.40 -22.02
CA LEU A 39 5.62 2.68 -21.90
C LEU A 39 4.52 3.20 -22.82
N LEU A 40 4.55 4.49 -23.17
CA LEU A 40 3.55 5.11 -24.05
C LEU A 40 3.97 5.14 -25.52
N SER A 41 5.17 4.64 -25.81
CA SER A 41 5.66 4.44 -27.17
C SER A 41 4.79 3.43 -27.92
N PRO A 42 4.60 3.59 -29.24
CA PRO A 42 3.93 2.59 -30.07
C PRO A 42 4.76 1.31 -30.28
N SER A 43 6.05 1.30 -29.89
CA SER A 43 6.93 0.14 -30.05
C SER A 43 6.77 -0.85 -28.88
N PRO A 44 6.45 -2.13 -29.13
CA PRO A 44 6.39 -3.15 -28.07
C PRO A 44 7.71 -3.33 -27.33
N ALA A 45 8.86 -3.13 -28.01
CA ALA A 45 10.17 -3.22 -27.39
C ALA A 45 10.44 -2.03 -26.43
N ALA A 46 9.99 -0.83 -26.80
CA ALA A 46 10.05 0.33 -25.91
C ALA A 46 9.10 0.16 -24.72
N GLN A 47 7.90 -0.41 -24.94
CA GLN A 47 6.97 -0.73 -23.86
C GLN A 47 7.56 -1.73 -22.87
N ALA A 48 8.24 -2.78 -23.35
CA ALA A 48 8.95 -3.74 -22.52
C ALA A 48 10.06 -3.06 -21.69
N ARG A 49 10.92 -2.24 -22.32
CA ARG A 49 11.95 -1.47 -21.61
C ARG A 49 11.37 -0.52 -20.56
N GLY A 50 10.27 0.16 -20.89
CA GLY A 50 9.59 1.03 -19.93
C GLY A 50 9.01 0.26 -18.74
N LEU A 51 8.56 -0.98 -18.96
CA LEU A 51 8.12 -1.87 -17.88
C LEU A 51 9.32 -2.32 -17.03
N ASP A 52 10.43 -2.69 -17.65
CA ASP A 52 11.67 -3.09 -16.97
C ASP A 52 12.21 -1.94 -16.11
N LEU A 53 12.21 -0.71 -16.63
CA LEU A 53 12.59 0.50 -15.88
C LEU A 53 11.71 0.75 -14.66
N LEU A 54 10.40 0.45 -14.73
CA LEU A 54 9.51 0.54 -13.56
C LEU A 54 9.74 -0.60 -12.57
N GLY A 55 10.26 -1.74 -13.04
CA GLY A 55 10.61 -2.90 -12.23
C GLY A 55 12.01 -2.84 -11.62
N ASP A 56 12.84 -1.87 -12.01
CA ASP A 56 14.23 -1.73 -11.55
C ASP A 56 14.30 -1.61 -10.01
N PRO A 57 14.97 -2.56 -9.32
CA PRO A 57 15.19 -2.49 -7.88
C PRO A 57 15.85 -1.19 -7.41
N ALA A 58 16.71 -0.56 -8.21
CA ALA A 58 17.36 0.70 -7.86
C ALA A 58 16.36 1.87 -7.85
N LEU A 59 15.43 1.90 -8.80
CA LEU A 59 14.34 2.88 -8.81
C LEU A 59 13.42 2.68 -7.60
N LEU A 60 13.11 1.43 -7.25
CA LEU A 60 12.31 1.09 -6.08
C LEU A 60 13.01 1.48 -4.77
N ALA A 61 14.32 1.25 -4.66
CA ALA A 61 15.12 1.65 -3.50
C ALA A 61 15.13 3.18 -3.34
N ARG A 62 15.42 3.92 -4.42
CA ARG A 62 15.36 5.39 -4.44
C ARG A 62 13.96 5.91 -4.12
N ALA A 63 12.92 5.23 -4.60
CA ALA A 63 11.55 5.57 -4.29
C ALA A 63 11.24 5.36 -2.80
N GLY A 64 11.76 4.30 -2.19
CA GLY A 64 11.69 4.04 -0.76
C GLY A 64 12.44 5.10 0.07
N GLU A 65 13.66 5.47 -0.32
CA GLU A 65 14.45 6.51 0.35
C GLU A 65 13.79 7.90 0.26
N ALA A 66 13.21 8.21 -0.90
CA ALA A 66 12.52 9.48 -1.11
C ALA A 66 11.10 9.51 -0.52
N TYR A 67 10.54 8.37 -0.13
CA TYR A 67 9.21 8.26 0.46
C TYR A 67 9.30 8.17 1.97
N ALA A 68 8.94 9.25 2.65
CA ALA A 68 8.81 9.23 4.09
C ALA A 68 7.50 8.52 4.50
N PRO A 69 7.57 7.35 5.18
CA PRO A 69 6.40 6.51 5.43
C PRO A 69 5.46 7.15 6.45
N ARG A 70 4.16 6.94 6.25
CA ARG A 70 3.11 7.36 7.18
C ARG A 70 2.74 6.21 8.10
N ARG A 71 2.32 6.53 9.32
CA ARG A 71 1.89 5.55 10.31
C ARG A 71 0.40 5.71 10.59
N TYR A 72 -0.40 4.75 10.17
CA TYR A 72 -1.84 4.71 10.41
C TYR A 72 -2.13 3.79 11.60
N ARG A 73 -2.88 4.32 12.57
CA ARG A 73 -3.39 3.53 13.69
C ARG A 73 -4.91 3.52 13.66
N ALA A 74 -5.51 2.34 13.48
CA ALA A 74 -6.95 2.10 13.43
C ALA A 74 -7.43 1.07 14.48
N LEU A 75 -6.52 0.33 15.13
CA LEU A 75 -6.79 -0.60 16.25
C LEU A 75 -6.95 0.12 17.61
N GLY A 76 -7.25 1.42 17.54
CA GLY A 76 -7.60 2.33 18.63
C GLY A 76 -8.21 3.59 18.01
N PRO A 77 -8.12 4.77 18.64
CA PRO A 77 -8.55 6.02 18.03
C PRO A 77 -7.81 6.24 16.70
N LEU A 78 -8.55 6.57 15.63
CA LEU A 78 -7.95 6.73 14.31
C LEU A 78 -6.95 7.89 14.31
N ARG A 79 -5.67 7.57 14.06
CA ARG A 79 -4.56 8.53 14.05
C ARG A 79 -3.68 8.31 12.82
N VAL A 80 -3.06 9.41 12.37
CA VAL A 80 -2.05 9.40 11.32
C VAL A 80 -0.81 10.11 11.84
N GLY A 81 0.31 9.40 11.86
CA GLY A 81 1.64 9.98 11.99
C GLY A 81 2.17 10.31 10.60
N LEU A 82 2.39 11.59 10.35
CA LEU A 82 3.14 12.06 9.19
C LEU A 82 4.63 12.17 9.55
N PRO A 83 5.52 12.25 8.56
CA PRO A 83 6.96 12.47 8.79
C PRO A 83 7.24 13.71 9.65
N ASP A 84 6.47 14.78 9.47
CA ASP A 84 6.63 16.05 10.19
C ASP A 84 5.88 16.10 11.53
N GLY A 85 5.23 15.01 11.95
CA GLY A 85 4.50 14.90 13.21
C GLY A 85 3.06 14.36 13.07
N PRO A 86 2.29 14.36 14.17
CA PRO A 86 0.90 13.86 14.14
C PRO A 86 -0.01 14.79 13.31
N ALA A 87 -0.84 14.19 12.46
CA ALA A 87 -1.86 14.93 11.71
C ALA A 87 -3.13 15.13 12.54
N ASP A 88 -3.63 16.37 12.57
CA ASP A 88 -4.99 16.64 13.06
C ASP A 88 -6.01 16.39 11.93
N LEU A 89 -6.90 15.43 12.16
CA LEU A 89 -7.91 15.02 11.21
C LEU A 89 -9.30 15.44 11.70
N PRO A 90 -10.00 16.31 10.94
CA PRO A 90 -11.39 16.63 11.21
C PRO A 90 -12.26 15.36 11.25
N ARG A 91 -13.32 15.40 12.05
CA ARG A 91 -14.21 14.25 12.30
C ARG A 91 -14.67 13.54 11.03
N ASP A 92 -15.13 14.27 10.02
CA ASP A 92 -15.68 13.66 8.80
C ASP A 92 -14.57 13.22 7.81
N VAL A 93 -13.40 13.84 7.89
CA VAL A 93 -12.19 13.40 7.15
C VAL A 93 -11.68 12.07 7.73
N ARG A 94 -11.75 11.89 9.06
CA ARG A 94 -11.45 10.60 9.70
C ARG A 94 -12.38 9.48 9.21
N ALA A 95 -13.66 9.77 9.00
CA ALA A 95 -14.61 8.79 8.47
C ALA A 95 -14.24 8.33 7.05
N LEU A 96 -13.92 9.29 6.17
CA LEU A 96 -13.43 8.99 4.82
C LEU A 96 -12.14 8.17 4.85
N LEU A 97 -11.17 8.57 5.67
CA LEU A 97 -9.91 7.86 5.82
C LEU A 97 -10.12 6.42 6.33
N ALA A 98 -10.98 6.22 7.34
CA ALA A 98 -11.28 4.89 7.86
C ALA A 98 -11.83 3.97 6.75
N MET A 99 -12.78 4.46 5.95
CA MET A 99 -13.33 3.69 4.83
C MET A 99 -12.26 3.30 3.81
N LEU A 100 -11.34 4.21 3.49
CA LEU A 100 -10.25 3.95 2.56
C LEU A 100 -9.24 2.93 3.10
N LEU A 101 -8.84 3.06 4.37
CA LEU A 101 -7.91 2.12 5.02
C LEU A 101 -8.50 0.70 5.08
N LEU A 102 -9.78 0.58 5.43
CA LEU A 102 -10.48 -0.72 5.49
C LEU A 102 -10.58 -1.43 4.14
N LYS A 103 -10.40 -0.71 3.03
CA LYS A 103 -10.44 -1.27 1.67
C LYS A 103 -9.06 -1.67 1.13
N HIS A 104 -7.98 -1.43 1.88
CA HIS A 104 -6.63 -1.94 1.60
C HIS A 104 -6.14 -1.63 0.18
N GLY A 105 -6.10 -0.34 -0.19
CA GLY A 105 -5.68 0.07 -1.53
C GLY A 105 -6.74 -0.02 -2.62
N ARG A 106 -7.84 -0.76 -2.41
CA ARG A 106 -8.93 -0.83 -3.38
C ARG A 106 -9.76 0.44 -3.40
N THR A 107 -10.33 0.74 -4.58
CA THR A 107 -11.21 1.89 -4.77
C THR A 107 -12.49 1.75 -3.95
N VAL A 108 -12.79 2.79 -3.17
CA VAL A 108 -14.09 2.98 -2.50
C VAL A 108 -14.95 3.83 -3.41
N THR A 109 -16.05 3.26 -3.88
CA THR A 109 -16.93 3.91 -4.84
C THR A 109 -17.70 5.08 -4.21
N HIS A 110 -18.17 6.02 -5.04
CA HIS A 110 -19.02 7.11 -4.54
C HIS A 110 -20.28 6.62 -3.82
N GLU A 111 -20.82 5.48 -4.25
CA GLU A 111 -21.98 4.87 -3.63
C GLU A 111 -21.65 4.28 -2.26
N GLU A 112 -20.55 3.52 -2.16
CA GLU A 112 -20.07 3.02 -0.86
C GLU A 112 -19.78 4.18 0.11
N LEU A 113 -19.18 5.27 -0.37
CA LEU A 113 -18.92 6.47 0.43
C LEU A 113 -20.21 7.11 0.92
N ARG A 114 -21.24 7.19 0.06
CA ARG A 114 -22.57 7.68 0.46
C ARG A 114 -23.16 6.85 1.60
N TRP A 115 -23.21 5.54 1.42
CA TRP A 115 -23.81 4.63 2.42
C TRP A 115 -22.96 4.46 3.69
N GLY A 116 -21.65 4.65 3.59
CA GLY A 116 -20.72 4.42 4.68
C GLY A 116 -20.43 5.64 5.56
N LEU A 117 -20.51 6.86 5.01
CA LEU A 117 -20.19 8.10 5.72
C LEU A 117 -21.38 8.64 6.51
N TRP A 118 -22.58 8.59 5.93
CA TRP A 118 -23.78 9.20 6.50
C TRP A 118 -24.83 8.17 6.87
N ASP A 119 -25.55 8.43 7.95
CA ASP A 119 -26.70 7.63 8.33
C ASP A 119 -27.84 7.82 7.31
N PRO A 120 -28.68 6.78 7.06
CA PRO A 120 -29.83 6.91 6.19
C PRO A 120 -30.69 8.11 6.57
N GLY A 121 -30.97 8.99 5.61
CA GLY A 121 -31.75 10.22 5.82
C GLY A 121 -30.95 11.43 6.34
N ASN A 122 -29.67 11.26 6.67
CA ASN A 122 -28.78 12.36 7.08
C ASN A 122 -27.67 12.64 6.04
N GLU A 123 -27.91 12.24 4.78
CA GLU A 123 -26.99 12.53 3.69
C GLU A 123 -27.08 14.01 3.28
N PRO A 124 -25.95 14.64 2.89
CA PRO A 124 -25.97 16.00 2.38
C PRO A 124 -26.73 16.05 1.06
N ARG A 125 -27.28 17.22 0.71
CA ARG A 125 -28.04 17.43 -0.55
C ARG A 125 -27.26 17.02 -1.81
N ASN A 126 -25.93 17.08 -1.77
CA ASN A 126 -25.07 16.58 -2.84
C ASN A 126 -23.89 15.78 -2.24
N PRO A 127 -24.06 14.46 -2.05
CA PRO A 127 -23.03 13.59 -1.47
C PRO A 127 -21.73 13.59 -2.25
N ARG A 128 -21.78 13.63 -3.59
CA ARG A 128 -20.57 13.63 -4.43
C ARG A 128 -19.72 14.88 -4.23
N SER A 129 -20.36 16.04 -4.17
CA SER A 129 -19.65 17.30 -3.91
C SER A 129 -18.97 17.28 -2.54
N GLU A 130 -19.70 16.79 -1.53
CA GLU A 130 -19.20 16.71 -0.16
C GLU A 130 -18.03 15.72 -0.02
N THR A 131 -18.14 14.53 -0.61
CA THR A 131 -17.03 13.57 -0.64
C THR A 131 -15.80 14.14 -1.34
N THR A 132 -15.98 14.91 -2.42
CA THR A 132 -14.87 15.56 -3.13
C THR A 132 -14.19 16.61 -2.25
N ARG A 133 -14.95 17.37 -1.47
CA ARG A 133 -14.43 18.32 -0.48
C ARG A 133 -13.61 17.61 0.60
N LEU A 134 -14.13 16.50 1.14
CA LEU A 134 -13.43 15.68 2.15
C LEU A 134 -12.15 15.06 1.58
N ALA A 135 -12.21 14.53 0.36
CA ALA A 135 -11.07 13.93 -0.33
C ALA A 135 -9.96 14.95 -0.64
N LYS A 136 -10.33 16.16 -1.07
CA LYS A 136 -9.38 17.25 -1.26
C LYS A 136 -8.66 17.59 0.04
N ARG A 137 -9.41 17.75 1.14
CA ARG A 137 -8.83 18.04 2.45
C ARG A 137 -7.96 16.90 2.97
N LEU A 138 -8.34 15.65 2.72
CA LEU A 138 -7.52 14.48 3.06
C LEU A 138 -6.20 14.48 2.27
N ALA A 139 -6.24 14.78 0.97
CA ALA A 139 -5.04 14.87 0.14
C ALA A 139 -4.10 16.01 0.58
N GLU A 140 -4.65 17.15 1.00
CA GLU A 140 -3.86 18.26 1.57
C GLU A 140 -3.14 17.84 2.86
N ILE A 141 -3.79 17.05 3.72
CA ILE A 141 -3.21 16.57 4.99
C ILE A 141 -2.17 15.48 4.75
N LEU A 142 -2.49 14.47 3.93
CA LEU A 142 -1.60 13.33 3.70
C LEU A 142 -0.43 13.68 2.77
N GLY A 143 -0.55 14.74 1.97
CA GLY A 143 0.42 15.09 0.96
C GLY A 143 0.24 14.33 -0.35
N PRO A 144 1.11 14.61 -1.34
CA PRO A 144 0.95 14.07 -2.69
C PRO A 144 1.22 12.56 -2.76
N GLY A 145 0.63 11.90 -3.76
CA GLY A 145 0.92 10.50 -4.10
C GLY A 145 0.12 9.44 -3.35
N VAL A 146 -0.48 9.76 -2.19
CA VAL A 146 -1.16 8.77 -1.33
C VAL A 146 -2.61 8.52 -1.75
N LEU A 147 -3.36 9.59 -2.01
CA LEU A 147 -4.77 9.51 -2.40
C LEU A 147 -4.92 9.52 -3.93
N ALA A 148 -5.43 8.43 -4.47
CA ALA A 148 -5.78 8.33 -5.88
C ALA A 148 -7.26 8.66 -6.11
N THR A 149 -7.51 9.47 -7.13
CA THR A 149 -8.86 9.80 -7.61
C THR A 149 -9.14 8.99 -8.87
N ALA A 150 -10.12 8.09 -8.79
CA ALA A 150 -10.60 7.29 -9.91
C ALA A 150 -11.93 7.87 -10.44
N ALA A 151 -12.34 7.48 -11.64
CA ALA A 151 -13.60 7.95 -12.24
C ALA A 151 -14.83 7.68 -11.36
N HIS A 152 -14.79 6.59 -10.57
CA HIS A 152 -15.92 6.13 -9.77
C HIS A 152 -15.68 6.16 -8.26
N GLY A 153 -14.56 6.73 -7.78
CA GLY A 153 -14.30 6.82 -6.34
C GLY A 153 -12.89 7.24 -5.97
N TYR A 154 -12.48 6.85 -4.77
CA TYR A 154 -11.16 7.18 -4.20
C TYR A 154 -10.47 5.91 -3.71
N ALA A 155 -9.14 5.86 -3.84
CA ALA A 155 -8.31 4.77 -3.32
C ALA A 155 -7.14 5.36 -2.54
N LEU A 156 -6.77 4.73 -1.43
CA LEU A 156 -5.64 5.14 -0.60
C LEU A 156 -4.54 4.09 -0.71
N HIS A 157 -3.40 4.48 -1.24
CA HIS A 157 -2.24 3.60 -1.38
C HIS A 157 -1.42 3.67 -0.09
N THR A 158 -1.27 2.52 0.58
CA THR A 158 -0.55 2.41 1.86
C THR A 158 0.57 1.37 1.79
N SER A 159 1.00 0.95 0.60
CA SER A 159 1.97 -0.14 0.43
C SER A 159 3.34 0.17 1.03
N ALA A 160 3.74 1.44 0.98
CA ALA A 160 4.97 1.93 1.61
C ALA A 160 4.73 2.53 3.02
N ASP A 161 3.49 2.46 3.53
CA ASP A 161 3.11 3.02 4.83
C ASP A 161 2.97 1.91 5.88
N GLU A 162 3.12 2.26 7.15
CA GLU A 162 2.82 1.36 8.26
C GLU A 162 1.34 1.46 8.61
N LEU A 163 0.60 0.36 8.51
CA LEU A 163 -0.79 0.26 8.92
C LEU A 163 -0.95 -0.88 9.94
N ASP A 164 -1.38 -0.54 11.15
CA ASP A 164 -1.57 -1.50 12.24
C ASP A 164 -2.56 -2.63 11.91
N LEU A 165 -3.59 -2.37 11.10
CA LEU A 165 -4.51 -3.39 10.59
C LEU A 165 -3.80 -4.46 9.75
N VAL A 166 -2.96 -4.03 8.80
CA VAL A 166 -2.21 -4.93 7.92
C VAL A 166 -1.17 -5.69 8.73
N ARG A 167 -0.49 -5.00 9.67
CA ARG A 167 0.47 -5.65 10.55
C ARG A 167 -0.18 -6.70 11.45
N CYS A 168 -1.37 -6.41 11.98
CA CYS A 168 -2.14 -7.36 12.76
C CYS A 168 -2.53 -8.58 11.92
N ASP A 169 -3.03 -8.38 10.71
CA ASP A 169 -3.41 -9.47 9.80
C ASP A 169 -2.21 -10.37 9.46
N GLU A 170 -1.05 -9.77 9.18
CA GLU A 170 0.20 -10.49 8.92
C GLU A 170 0.64 -11.33 10.12
N LEU A 171 0.62 -10.76 11.33
CA LEU A 171 0.99 -11.46 12.57
C LEU A 171 0.04 -12.64 12.84
N VAL A 172 -1.26 -12.47 12.60
CA VAL A 172 -2.25 -13.54 12.77
C VAL A 172 -2.04 -14.67 11.77
N ARG A 173 -1.83 -14.34 10.50
CA ARG A 173 -1.54 -15.34 9.46
C ARG A 173 -0.28 -16.14 9.78
N ARG A 174 0.78 -15.48 10.25
CA ARG A 174 2.02 -16.13 10.68
C ARG A 174 1.82 -16.99 11.93
N ALA A 175 1.02 -16.53 12.89
CA ALA A 175 0.72 -17.31 14.08
C ALA A 175 -0.04 -18.59 13.76
N ASP A 176 -0.99 -18.52 12.81
CA ASP A 176 -1.74 -19.69 12.35
C ASP A 176 -0.82 -20.69 11.62
N ALA A 177 0.11 -20.21 10.80
CA ALA A 177 1.13 -21.07 10.17
C ALA A 177 2.05 -21.74 11.20
N ALA A 178 2.61 -20.97 12.14
CA ALA A 178 3.45 -21.50 13.21
C ALA A 178 2.72 -22.53 14.08
N ARG A 179 1.41 -22.34 14.33
CA ARG A 179 0.57 -23.31 15.04
C ARG A 179 0.41 -24.61 14.26
N LEU A 180 0.22 -24.56 12.94
CA LEU A 180 0.12 -25.76 12.09
C LEU A 180 1.44 -26.53 12.04
N GLU A 181 2.57 -25.84 12.10
CA GLU A 181 3.91 -26.42 12.15
C GLU A 181 4.31 -26.91 13.56
N GLY A 182 3.45 -26.72 14.57
CA GLY A 182 3.72 -27.12 15.96
C GLY A 182 4.65 -26.17 16.72
N ALA A 183 5.05 -25.04 16.14
CA ALA A 183 5.85 -24.00 16.77
C ALA A 183 4.98 -23.13 17.71
N LEU A 184 4.45 -23.74 18.77
CA LEU A 184 3.44 -23.13 19.65
C LEU A 184 3.92 -21.87 20.38
N ALA A 185 5.20 -21.83 20.80
CA ALA A 185 5.78 -20.66 21.44
C ALA A 185 5.86 -19.47 20.47
N GLU A 186 6.27 -19.70 19.22
CA GLU A 186 6.28 -18.66 18.19
C GLU A 186 4.86 -18.17 17.88
N ALA A 187 3.90 -19.09 17.75
CA ALA A 187 2.50 -18.74 17.55
C ALA A 187 1.97 -17.85 18.69
N HIS A 188 2.34 -18.17 19.94
CA HIS A 188 1.97 -17.36 21.11
C HIS A 188 2.55 -15.94 21.03
N ASP A 189 3.84 -15.81 20.70
CA ASP A 189 4.51 -14.51 20.60
C ASP A 189 3.94 -13.66 19.47
N LEU A 190 3.59 -14.27 18.34
CA LEU A 190 2.96 -13.60 17.22
C LEU A 190 1.54 -13.10 17.57
N VAL A 191 0.72 -13.92 18.24
CA VAL A 191 -0.60 -13.48 18.74
C VAL A 191 -0.47 -12.36 19.77
N SER A 192 0.49 -12.48 20.69
CA SER A 192 0.78 -11.45 21.68
C SER A 192 1.24 -10.14 21.03
N GLY A 193 2.07 -10.22 19.99
CA GLY A 193 2.45 -9.09 19.14
C GLY A 193 1.23 -8.44 18.49
N ALA A 194 0.30 -9.24 17.94
CA ALA A 194 -0.92 -8.71 17.34
C ALA A 194 -1.81 -8.00 18.36
N LEU A 195 -1.96 -8.56 19.57
CA LEU A 195 -2.69 -7.93 20.68
C LEU A 195 -2.04 -6.63 21.17
N SER A 196 -0.72 -6.51 21.11
CA SER A 196 0.02 -5.31 21.52
C SER A 196 -0.23 -4.08 20.62
N LEU A 197 -0.72 -4.30 19.39
CA LEU A 197 -1.07 -3.21 18.46
C LEU A 197 -2.35 -2.47 18.89
N TRP A 198 -3.18 -3.10 19.72
CA TRP A 198 -4.43 -2.53 20.18
C TRP A 198 -4.19 -1.49 21.26
N GLY A 199 -4.87 -0.35 21.15
CA GLY A 199 -4.85 0.66 22.20
C GLY A 199 -5.82 0.34 23.35
N ASP A 200 -5.81 1.22 24.36
CA ASP A 200 -6.71 1.15 25.52
C ASP A 200 -8.17 1.52 25.17
N ALA A 201 -8.38 2.24 24.07
CA ALA A 201 -9.70 2.66 23.60
C ALA A 201 -10.20 1.77 22.44
N GLU A 202 -11.51 1.86 22.18
CA GLU A 202 -12.16 1.13 21.09
C GLU A 202 -11.46 1.41 19.73
N PRO A 203 -11.31 0.40 18.84
CA PRO A 203 -10.88 0.64 17.47
C PRO A 203 -11.72 1.73 16.82
N LEU A 204 -11.14 2.56 15.96
CA LEU A 204 -11.82 3.68 15.28
C LEU A 204 -12.66 4.58 16.22
N ALA A 205 -12.26 4.75 17.48
CA ALA A 205 -12.97 5.60 18.43
C ALA A 205 -13.13 7.04 17.89
N GLY A 206 -14.33 7.60 18.02
CA GLY A 206 -14.65 8.95 17.56
C GLY A 206 -14.81 9.10 16.04
N VAL A 207 -14.79 8.00 15.27
CA VAL A 207 -15.06 7.98 13.84
C VAL A 207 -16.56 7.73 13.57
N PRO A 208 -17.27 8.65 12.88
CA PRO A 208 -18.69 8.52 12.61
C PRO A 208 -18.99 7.67 11.37
N GLY A 209 -20.27 7.43 11.14
CA GLY A 209 -20.80 6.80 9.93
C GLY A 209 -21.09 5.30 10.09
N PRO A 210 -22.03 4.75 9.28
CA PRO A 210 -22.36 3.32 9.29
C PRO A 210 -21.15 2.40 9.08
N ALA A 211 -20.26 2.72 8.14
CA ALA A 211 -19.12 1.86 7.84
C ALA A 211 -18.17 1.72 9.03
N ALA A 212 -17.90 2.82 9.74
CA ALA A 212 -17.03 2.80 10.92
C ALA A 212 -17.65 1.99 12.07
N ARG A 213 -18.98 2.07 12.28
CA ARG A 213 -19.67 1.25 13.29
C ARG A 213 -19.58 -0.24 12.98
N THR A 214 -19.86 -0.63 11.74
CA THR A 214 -19.74 -2.04 11.31
C THR A 214 -18.30 -2.54 11.45
N ALA A 215 -17.32 -1.73 11.05
CA ALA A 215 -15.91 -2.07 11.19
C ALA A 215 -15.50 -2.24 12.65
N ARG A 216 -15.96 -1.35 13.55
CA ARG A 216 -15.71 -1.47 15.00
C ARG A 216 -16.20 -2.80 15.56
N THR A 217 -17.43 -3.19 15.25
CA THR A 217 -17.97 -4.50 15.67
C THR A 217 -17.11 -5.66 15.16
N ARG A 218 -16.68 -5.62 13.90
CA ARG A 218 -15.80 -6.67 13.33
C ARG A 218 -14.42 -6.70 14.02
N LEU A 219 -13.82 -5.54 14.25
CA LEU A 219 -12.52 -5.42 14.90
C LEU A 219 -12.58 -5.89 16.36
N LEU A 220 -13.59 -5.50 17.13
CA LEU A 220 -13.78 -6.00 18.49
C LEU A 220 -13.91 -7.53 18.53
N ARG A 221 -14.66 -8.13 17.60
CA ARG A 221 -14.74 -9.60 17.47
C ARG A 221 -13.37 -10.22 17.18
N LEU A 222 -12.57 -9.62 16.31
CA LEU A 222 -11.20 -10.07 16.04
C LEU A 222 -10.34 -10.02 17.31
N ARG A 223 -10.37 -8.90 18.06
CA ARG A 223 -9.62 -8.77 19.32
C ARG A 223 -9.97 -9.89 20.30
N LEU A 224 -11.27 -10.18 20.48
CA LEU A 224 -11.72 -11.26 21.35
C LEU A 224 -11.23 -12.63 20.86
N ALA A 225 -11.29 -12.90 19.56
CA ALA A 225 -10.77 -14.14 19.00
C ALA A 225 -9.24 -14.30 19.21
N LEU A 226 -8.48 -13.20 19.20
CA LEU A 226 -7.04 -13.23 19.51
C LEU A 226 -6.78 -13.55 20.99
N HIS A 227 -7.58 -12.99 21.90
CA HIS A 227 -7.53 -13.37 23.31
C HIS A 227 -7.85 -14.85 23.51
N THR A 228 -8.86 -15.39 22.82
CA THR A 228 -9.17 -16.83 22.83
C THR A 228 -7.98 -17.66 22.34
N LYS A 229 -7.39 -17.29 21.19
CA LYS A 229 -6.22 -17.99 20.62
C LYS A 229 -5.01 -17.97 21.56
N ARG A 230 -4.72 -16.82 22.20
CA ARG A 230 -3.61 -16.74 23.17
C ARG A 230 -3.85 -17.66 24.36
N ALA A 231 -5.05 -17.60 24.94
CA ALA A 231 -5.40 -18.46 26.07
C ALA A 231 -5.34 -19.96 25.72
N GLU A 232 -5.78 -20.36 24.52
CA GLU A 232 -5.60 -21.74 24.04
C GLU A 232 -4.13 -22.14 23.97
N LEU A 233 -3.27 -21.27 23.46
CA LEU A 233 -1.83 -21.53 23.37
C LEU A 233 -1.19 -21.62 24.77
N ASP A 234 -1.55 -20.72 25.69
CA ASP A 234 -1.10 -20.76 27.08
C ASP A 234 -1.48 -22.09 27.76
N LEU A 235 -2.70 -22.59 27.54
CA LEU A 235 -3.12 -23.89 28.07
C LEU A 235 -2.29 -25.05 27.52
N VAL A 236 -1.96 -25.03 26.23
CA VAL A 236 -1.15 -26.11 25.62
C VAL A 236 0.32 -26.02 26.06
N LEU A 237 0.84 -24.81 26.25
CA LEU A 237 2.20 -24.56 26.75
C LEU A 237 2.36 -24.81 28.27
N GLY A 238 1.26 -25.03 28.99
CA GLY A 238 1.28 -25.24 30.44
C GLY A 238 1.30 -23.95 31.26
N GLU A 239 1.11 -22.80 30.62
CA GLU A 239 1.10 -21.47 31.23
C GLU A 239 -0.28 -21.14 31.84
N TYR A 240 -0.80 -22.04 32.68
CA TYR A 240 -2.17 -21.97 33.19
C TYR A 240 -2.45 -20.70 34.00
N ASP A 241 -1.48 -20.25 34.80
CA ASP A 241 -1.61 -19.05 35.65
C ASP A 241 -1.87 -17.80 34.81
N ARG A 242 -1.16 -17.66 33.69
CA ARG A 242 -1.33 -16.55 32.75
C ARG A 242 -2.73 -16.60 32.12
N ALA A 243 -3.12 -17.77 31.63
CA ALA A 243 -4.45 -17.97 31.02
C ALA A 243 -5.58 -17.62 31.99
N ALA A 244 -5.52 -18.10 33.24
CA ALA A 244 -6.56 -17.82 34.23
C ALA A 244 -6.63 -16.33 34.58
N ALA A 245 -5.49 -15.69 34.88
CA ALA A 245 -5.46 -14.28 35.26
C ALA A 245 -6.05 -13.37 34.17
N GLU A 246 -5.71 -13.62 32.91
CA GLU A 246 -6.23 -12.88 31.78
C GLU A 246 -7.73 -13.14 31.56
N LEU A 247 -8.15 -14.40 31.51
CA LEU A 247 -9.52 -14.78 31.23
C LEU A 247 -10.49 -14.30 32.32
N SER A 248 -10.10 -14.32 33.60
CA SER A 248 -10.90 -13.75 34.70
C SER A 248 -11.15 -12.24 34.51
N GLY A 249 -10.18 -11.50 33.94
CA GLY A 249 -10.38 -10.11 33.57
C GLY A 249 -11.36 -9.94 32.41
N LEU A 250 -11.21 -10.74 31.36
CA LEU A 250 -12.06 -10.70 30.17
C LEU A 250 -13.50 -11.17 30.44
N LEU A 251 -13.70 -12.15 31.33
CA LEU A 251 -15.03 -12.63 31.72
C LEU A 251 -15.84 -11.56 32.45
N ARG A 252 -15.21 -10.74 33.29
CA ARG A 252 -15.90 -9.60 33.91
C ARG A 252 -16.37 -8.58 32.88
N ALA A 253 -15.58 -8.36 31.82
CA ALA A 253 -15.96 -7.46 30.72
C ALA A 253 -16.97 -8.09 29.75
N HIS A 254 -16.93 -9.42 29.58
CA HIS A 254 -17.75 -10.17 28.63
C HIS A 254 -18.37 -11.44 29.27
N PRO A 255 -19.31 -11.32 30.23
CA PRO A 255 -19.80 -12.46 31.02
C PRO A 255 -20.51 -13.55 30.21
N HIS A 256 -21.07 -13.18 29.06
CA HIS A 256 -21.84 -14.04 28.15
C HIS A 256 -20.95 -14.86 27.20
N ARG A 257 -19.62 -14.72 27.26
CA ARG A 257 -18.68 -15.45 26.40
C ARG A 257 -18.34 -16.81 26.99
N GLU A 258 -19.05 -17.83 26.51
CA GLU A 258 -18.88 -19.22 26.96
C GLU A 258 -17.50 -19.80 26.64
N ASP A 259 -16.86 -19.35 25.57
CA ASP A 259 -15.51 -19.78 25.18
C ASP A 259 -14.46 -19.35 26.21
N PHE A 260 -14.47 -18.09 26.63
CA PHE A 260 -13.61 -17.60 27.72
C PHE A 260 -13.89 -18.33 29.02
N ARG A 261 -15.16 -18.59 29.32
CA ARG A 261 -15.55 -19.28 30.55
C ARG A 261 -15.00 -20.69 30.56
N ARG A 262 -15.15 -21.43 29.45
CA ARG A 262 -14.63 -22.78 29.30
C ARG A 262 -13.12 -22.82 29.47
N LEU A 263 -12.38 -21.92 28.82
CA LEU A 263 -10.92 -21.87 28.93
C LEU A 263 -10.47 -21.50 30.35
N CYS A 264 -11.20 -20.62 31.04
CA CYS A 264 -10.91 -20.21 32.42
C CYS A 264 -11.08 -21.39 33.39
N LEU A 265 -12.19 -22.12 33.27
CA LEU A 265 -12.46 -23.33 34.05
C LEU A 265 -11.37 -24.38 33.84
N ILE A 266 -10.94 -24.61 32.59
CA ILE A 266 -9.84 -25.53 32.29
C ILE A 266 -8.53 -25.06 32.92
N ALA A 267 -8.21 -23.76 32.83
CA ALA A 267 -6.98 -23.19 33.41
C ALA A 267 -6.95 -23.36 34.95
N LEU A 268 -8.05 -23.00 35.63
CA LEU A 268 -8.19 -23.11 37.08
C LEU A 268 -8.13 -24.56 37.55
N ARG A 269 -8.82 -25.47 36.85
CA ARG A 269 -8.74 -26.93 37.11
C ARG A 269 -7.31 -27.43 37.01
N ARG A 270 -6.57 -27.04 35.96
CA ARG A 270 -5.17 -27.46 35.75
C ARG A 270 -4.20 -26.90 36.79
N GLN A 271 -4.54 -25.80 37.45
CA GLN A 271 -3.82 -25.25 38.61
C GLN A 271 -4.16 -25.96 39.93
N GLY A 272 -5.15 -26.87 39.95
CA GLY A 272 -5.67 -27.48 41.18
C GLY A 272 -6.61 -26.55 41.97
N ARG A 273 -7.06 -25.43 41.37
CA ARG A 273 -7.97 -24.46 41.98
C ARG A 273 -9.42 -24.81 41.64
N VAL A 274 -9.82 -26.03 41.98
CA VAL A 274 -11.12 -26.60 41.59
C VAL A 274 -12.28 -25.85 42.23
N GLU A 275 -12.14 -25.40 43.48
CA GLU A 275 -13.16 -24.58 44.18
C GLU A 275 -13.50 -23.31 43.39
N GLU A 276 -12.48 -22.52 43.00
CA GLU A 276 -12.67 -21.31 42.21
C GLU A 276 -13.22 -21.59 40.81
N ALA A 277 -12.85 -22.73 40.19
CA ALA A 277 -13.47 -23.16 38.96
C ALA A 277 -14.97 -23.47 39.15
N LEU A 278 -15.34 -24.11 40.27
CA LEU A 278 -16.74 -24.41 40.56
C LEU A 278 -17.54 -23.11 40.77
N GLU A 279 -17.01 -22.13 41.50
CA GLU A 279 -17.63 -20.81 41.68
C GLU A 279 -17.94 -20.12 40.34
N VAL A 280 -16.98 -20.11 39.40
CA VAL A 280 -17.13 -19.52 38.06
C VAL A 280 -18.21 -20.25 37.24
N TYR A 281 -18.35 -21.57 37.44
CA TYR A 281 -19.38 -22.37 36.78
C TYR A 281 -20.76 -22.18 37.43
N GLU A 282 -20.85 -22.10 38.75
CA GLU A 282 -22.11 -21.83 39.46
C GLU A 282 -22.67 -20.45 39.10
N GLU A 283 -21.82 -19.43 38.97
CA GLU A 283 -22.24 -18.11 38.45
C GLU A 283 -22.85 -18.22 37.05
N TYR A 284 -22.30 -19.09 36.19
CA TYR A 284 -22.84 -19.34 34.85
C TYR A 284 -24.19 -20.05 34.89
N GLU A 285 -24.31 -21.07 35.72
CA GLU A 285 -25.55 -21.82 35.91
C GLU A 285 -26.66 -20.90 36.44
N LEU A 286 -26.36 -20.07 37.44
CA LEU A 286 -27.26 -19.05 37.97
C LEU A 286 -27.68 -18.00 36.93
N SER A 287 -26.80 -17.66 35.98
CA SER A 287 -27.13 -16.76 34.87
C SER A 287 -28.03 -17.41 33.79
N GLY A 288 -28.40 -18.68 33.96
CA GLY A 288 -29.25 -19.43 33.02
C GLY A 288 -28.50 -20.07 31.85
N GLY A 289 -27.18 -20.21 31.96
CA GLY A 289 -26.33 -20.84 30.95
C GLY A 289 -26.64 -22.32 30.74
N ARG A 290 -26.70 -22.78 29.48
CA ARG A 290 -27.10 -24.16 29.12
C ARG A 290 -26.17 -24.84 28.09
N SER A 291 -24.95 -24.36 27.94
CA SER A 291 -23.99 -24.92 26.98
C SER A 291 -23.62 -26.35 27.35
N PRO A 292 -23.80 -27.34 26.44
CA PRO A 292 -23.50 -28.73 26.75
C PRO A 292 -22.05 -28.95 27.21
N ALA A 293 -21.09 -28.23 26.61
CA ALA A 293 -19.68 -28.35 26.94
C ALA A 293 -19.36 -27.81 28.34
N LEU A 294 -19.97 -26.68 28.74
CA LEU A 294 -19.79 -26.14 30.10
C LEU A 294 -20.51 -27.00 31.12
N THR A 295 -21.69 -27.52 30.82
CA THR A 295 -22.44 -28.40 31.73
C THR A 295 -21.70 -29.71 31.99
N ALA A 296 -21.07 -30.30 30.97
CA ALA A 296 -20.21 -31.45 31.14
C ALA A 296 -19.00 -31.11 32.04
N LEU A 297 -18.32 -30.00 31.77
CA LEU A 297 -17.17 -29.57 32.57
C LEU A 297 -17.55 -29.27 34.03
N GLY A 298 -18.69 -28.62 34.27
CA GLY A 298 -19.21 -28.36 35.60
C GLY A 298 -19.58 -29.63 36.36
N ARG A 299 -20.04 -30.69 35.68
CA ARG A 299 -20.24 -32.00 36.29
C ARG A 299 -18.90 -32.62 36.71
N GLU A 300 -17.93 -32.64 35.80
CA GLU A 300 -16.57 -33.15 36.10
C GLU A 300 -15.93 -32.40 37.27
N LEU A 301 -16.09 -31.07 37.34
CA LEU A 301 -15.58 -30.26 38.43
C LEU A 301 -16.24 -30.59 39.78
N ARG A 302 -17.56 -30.82 39.79
CA ARG A 302 -18.27 -31.25 41.02
C ARG A 302 -17.84 -32.64 41.46
N GLU A 303 -17.62 -33.57 40.52
CA GLU A 303 -17.11 -34.91 40.82
C GLU A 303 -15.68 -34.87 41.37
N GLU A 304 -14.84 -33.96 40.87
CA GLU A 304 -13.46 -33.75 41.33
C GLU A 304 -13.38 -33.01 42.68
N TYR A 305 -14.27 -32.04 42.92
CA TYR A 305 -14.36 -31.29 44.17
C TYR A 305 -15.05 -32.07 45.29
N ALA A 306 -15.98 -32.96 44.93
CA ALA A 306 -16.50 -33.97 45.84
C ALA A 306 -15.35 -34.92 46.18
N GLU A 307 -14.51 -34.55 47.17
CA GLU A 307 -13.74 -35.53 47.92
C GLU A 307 -14.66 -36.71 48.26
N PRO A 308 -14.17 -37.97 48.27
CA PRO A 308 -14.96 -39.09 48.73
C PRO A 308 -15.39 -38.80 50.16
N VAL A 309 -16.62 -38.34 50.32
CA VAL A 309 -17.30 -38.30 51.59
C VAL A 309 -17.26 -39.74 52.06
N ASP A 310 -16.47 -40.01 53.11
CA ASP A 310 -16.65 -41.22 53.88
C ASP A 310 -18.15 -41.28 54.19
N ASP A 311 -18.86 -42.29 53.69
CA ASP A 311 -20.33 -42.42 53.68
C ASP A 311 -20.97 -42.46 55.08
N ALA A 312 -20.26 -41.99 56.11
CA ALA A 312 -20.75 -41.74 57.46
C ALA A 312 -21.24 -40.29 57.56
N PRO A 313 -22.57 -40.04 57.44
CA PRO A 313 -23.11 -38.75 57.79
C PRO A 313 -22.77 -38.37 59.25
N PRO A 314 -22.51 -37.08 59.56
CA PRO A 314 -22.07 -36.62 60.88
C PRO A 314 -23.12 -36.77 61.99
N TRP A 315 -24.31 -37.28 61.66
CA TRP A 315 -25.39 -37.62 62.60
C TRP A 315 -25.40 -39.08 63.05
N THR A 316 -24.49 -39.94 62.56
CA THR A 316 -24.40 -41.34 63.06
C THR A 316 -24.02 -41.44 64.54
N GLU A 317 -23.38 -40.41 65.12
CA GLU A 317 -23.15 -40.32 66.57
C GLU A 317 -24.41 -39.95 67.38
N TYR A 318 -25.45 -39.41 66.75
CA TYR A 318 -26.70 -39.03 67.45
C TYR A 318 -27.70 -40.18 67.55
N GLU A 319 -27.67 -41.16 66.65
CA GLU A 319 -28.61 -42.30 66.65
C GLU A 319 -28.21 -43.44 67.60
N GLN A 320 -26.97 -43.48 68.10
CA GLN A 320 -26.50 -44.53 69.01
C GLN A 320 -26.55 -44.16 70.50
N ARG A 321 -27.15 -43.03 70.86
CA ARG A 321 -27.33 -42.67 72.26
C ARG A 321 -28.56 -43.43 72.81
N PRO A 322 -28.43 -44.30 73.83
CA PRO A 322 -29.58 -45.00 74.38
C PRO A 322 -30.58 -43.98 74.92
N VAL A 323 -31.81 -44.02 74.42
CA VAL A 323 -32.93 -43.26 74.99
C VAL A 323 -33.16 -43.78 76.41
N GLU A 324 -32.84 -42.98 77.43
CA GLU A 324 -33.23 -43.29 78.81
C GLU A 324 -34.78 -43.25 78.91
N PRO A 325 -35.44 -44.31 79.40
CA PRO A 325 -36.88 -44.32 79.55
C PRO A 325 -37.27 -43.44 80.75
N GLY A 326 -37.75 -42.22 80.50
CA GLY A 326 -38.33 -41.38 81.56
C GLY A 326 -38.40 -39.87 81.36
N ALA A 327 -38.01 -39.29 80.22
CA ALA A 327 -38.14 -37.84 80.00
C ALA A 327 -39.52 -37.45 79.41
N PRO A 328 -40.18 -36.37 79.88
CA PRO A 328 -41.52 -35.99 79.46
C PRO A 328 -41.54 -35.49 78.00
N GLU A 329 -42.46 -36.03 77.20
CA GLU A 329 -42.72 -35.64 75.82
C GLU A 329 -43.05 -34.15 75.74
N SER A 330 -42.16 -33.34 75.15
CA SER A 330 -42.50 -31.98 74.73
C SER A 330 -43.26 -32.05 73.41
N THR A 331 -44.58 -32.02 73.51
CA THR A 331 -45.48 -31.78 72.38
C THR A 331 -45.37 -30.32 71.93
N VAL A 332 -44.84 -30.11 70.72
CA VAL A 332 -45.09 -28.91 69.90
C VAL A 332 -45.21 -29.45 68.46
N SER A 333 -46.41 -29.84 68.03
CA SER A 333 -47.53 -29.04 67.49
C SER A 333 -47.49 -28.99 65.96
N ALA A 334 -48.63 -29.33 65.37
CA ALA A 334 -48.90 -29.50 63.95
C ALA A 334 -48.63 -28.24 63.12
N PRO A 335 -48.37 -28.39 61.80
CA PRO A 335 -48.00 -27.29 60.91
C PRO A 335 -49.25 -26.51 60.47
N ASP A 336 -49.73 -25.58 61.28
CA ASP A 336 -50.85 -24.70 60.90
C ASP A 336 -50.88 -23.41 61.73
N GLU A 337 -49.87 -22.55 61.62
CA GLU A 337 -49.99 -21.11 61.95
C GLU A 337 -49.04 -20.30 61.04
N LEU A 338 -49.54 -19.86 59.87
CA LEU A 338 -48.89 -18.86 59.02
C LEU A 338 -49.31 -17.43 59.48
N PRO A 339 -48.39 -16.45 59.55
CA PRO A 339 -48.74 -15.07 59.87
C PRO A 339 -49.52 -14.39 58.72
N GLU A 340 -50.58 -13.66 59.07
CA GLU A 340 -51.44 -12.94 58.11
C GLU A 340 -50.69 -11.80 57.37
N GLY A 341 -50.52 -11.98 56.07
CA GLY A 341 -50.07 -10.97 55.10
C GLY A 341 -50.64 -11.33 53.71
N PRO A 342 -50.91 -10.37 52.81
CA PRO A 342 -51.71 -10.62 51.62
C PRO A 342 -50.89 -11.39 50.58
N PHE A 343 -51.00 -12.71 50.60
CA PHE A 343 -50.69 -13.55 49.45
C PHE A 343 -51.90 -13.54 48.50
N PRO A 344 -51.74 -13.16 47.22
CA PRO A 344 -52.78 -13.32 46.23
C PRO A 344 -53.11 -14.80 46.04
N THR A 345 -54.40 -15.11 46.05
CA THR A 345 -54.99 -16.45 45.92
C THR A 345 -54.75 -17.10 44.56
N GLU A 346 -54.72 -18.43 44.61
CA GLU A 346 -54.49 -19.42 43.55
C GLU A 346 -55.52 -19.40 42.40
N ASP A 347 -55.44 -18.38 41.54
CA ASP A 347 -55.87 -18.49 40.14
C ASP A 347 -54.64 -18.22 39.26
N GLY A 348 -53.77 -19.22 39.10
CA GLY A 348 -52.60 -19.02 38.23
C GLY A 348 -51.44 -20.02 38.32
N LEU A 349 -51.61 -21.20 38.89
CA LEU A 349 -50.60 -22.27 38.76
C LEU A 349 -51.01 -23.28 37.67
N TRP A 350 -50.35 -23.09 36.52
CA TRP A 350 -49.71 -24.11 35.68
C TRP A 350 -50.56 -25.26 35.08
N THR A 351 -50.85 -25.13 33.79
CA THR A 351 -50.63 -26.16 32.75
C THR A 351 -50.60 -25.48 31.37
N PRO A 352 -50.00 -26.09 30.35
CA PRO A 352 -48.90 -25.53 29.57
C PRO A 352 -49.36 -24.76 28.33
N LEU A 353 -48.73 -23.60 28.06
CA LEU A 353 -48.68 -23.06 26.71
C LEU A 353 -47.46 -23.69 26.01
N LEU A 354 -47.75 -24.69 25.19
CA LEU A 354 -46.92 -25.06 24.05
C LEU A 354 -47.10 -23.94 23.01
N ASP A 355 -46.11 -23.06 22.88
CA ASP A 355 -45.97 -22.14 21.74
C ASP A 355 -44.79 -22.63 20.86
N ASP A 356 -45.14 -23.35 19.80
CA ASP A 356 -44.81 -23.11 18.38
C ASP A 356 -43.41 -22.76 17.86
N ASP A 357 -42.31 -22.88 18.62
CA ASP A 357 -40.96 -22.61 18.05
C ASP A 357 -40.25 -23.85 17.46
N ALA A 358 -40.79 -25.05 17.63
CA ALA A 358 -40.19 -26.28 17.05
C ALA A 358 -40.57 -26.55 15.58
N GLU A 359 -41.60 -25.89 15.06
CA GLU A 359 -42.04 -26.05 13.65
C GLU A 359 -41.33 -25.09 12.68
N HIS A 360 -40.70 -24.01 13.15
CA HIS A 360 -40.01 -23.04 12.27
C HIS A 360 -38.61 -23.51 11.81
N ASP A 361 -37.83 -24.17 12.67
CA ASP A 361 -36.49 -24.67 12.31
C ASP A 361 -36.54 -25.87 11.34
N THR A 362 -37.60 -26.68 11.39
CA THR A 362 -37.79 -27.82 10.49
C THR A 362 -38.36 -27.42 9.12
N ALA A 363 -39.09 -26.30 9.05
CA ALA A 363 -39.56 -25.71 7.78
C ALA A 363 -38.42 -25.00 7.02
N GLN A 364 -37.54 -24.29 7.72
CA GLN A 364 -36.39 -23.61 7.10
C GLN A 364 -35.33 -24.60 6.59
N ALA A 365 -35.08 -25.69 7.32
CA ALA A 365 -34.18 -26.75 6.87
C ALA A 365 -34.71 -27.52 5.64
N ARG A 366 -36.05 -27.67 5.52
CA ARG A 366 -36.69 -28.26 4.32
C ARG A 366 -36.66 -27.33 3.12
N ALA A 367 -36.94 -26.04 3.31
CA ALA A 367 -36.85 -25.05 2.23
C ALA A 367 -35.43 -24.93 1.64
N GLU A 368 -34.40 -24.99 2.48
CA GLU A 368 -33.01 -24.98 2.01
C GLU A 368 -32.58 -26.30 1.33
N ALA A 369 -33.21 -27.43 1.66
CA ALA A 369 -32.97 -28.70 0.98
C ALA A 369 -33.61 -28.70 -0.41
N ASP A 370 -34.85 -28.24 -0.53
CA ASP A 370 -35.58 -28.12 -1.79
C ASP A 370 -34.87 -27.14 -2.75
N GLU A 371 -34.34 -26.00 -2.27
CA GLU A 371 -33.56 -25.09 -3.10
C GLU A 371 -32.20 -25.67 -3.58
N ARG A 372 -31.60 -26.59 -2.82
CA ARG A 372 -30.36 -27.27 -3.23
C ARG A 372 -30.67 -28.31 -4.32
N GLU A 373 -31.82 -28.97 -4.23
CA GLU A 373 -32.31 -29.93 -5.22
C GLU A 373 -32.70 -29.21 -6.53
N GLU A 374 -33.42 -28.09 -6.47
CA GLU A 374 -33.77 -27.26 -7.64
C GLU A 374 -32.51 -26.68 -8.35
N ARG A 375 -31.48 -26.29 -7.58
CA ARG A 375 -30.20 -25.85 -8.14
C ARG A 375 -29.42 -27.00 -8.78
N ALA A 376 -29.51 -28.21 -8.24
CA ALA A 376 -28.89 -29.40 -8.82
C ALA A 376 -29.58 -29.82 -10.12
N GLU A 377 -30.92 -29.79 -10.15
CA GLU A 377 -31.71 -30.05 -11.36
C GLU A 377 -31.49 -28.99 -12.43
N SER A 378 -31.45 -27.71 -12.07
CA SER A 378 -31.13 -26.61 -13.00
C SER A 378 -29.73 -26.75 -13.61
N ARG A 379 -28.75 -27.25 -12.83
CA ARG A 379 -27.38 -27.50 -13.30
C ARG A 379 -27.29 -28.75 -14.18
N ALA A 380 -28.13 -29.75 -13.94
CA ALA A 380 -28.27 -30.92 -14.79
C ALA A 380 -28.95 -30.57 -16.13
N ALA A 381 -30.03 -29.78 -16.11
CA ALA A 381 -30.71 -29.27 -17.28
C ALA A 381 -29.80 -28.38 -18.14
N LEU A 382 -28.95 -27.56 -17.51
CA LEU A 382 -27.93 -26.78 -18.22
C LEU A 382 -26.89 -27.69 -18.92
N ARG A 383 -26.46 -28.77 -18.28
CA ARG A 383 -25.56 -29.77 -18.89
C ARG A 383 -26.22 -30.52 -20.05
N GLU A 384 -27.51 -30.81 -19.97
CA GLU A 384 -28.26 -31.45 -21.04
C GLU A 384 -28.48 -30.50 -22.22
N ALA A 385 -28.76 -29.21 -21.96
CA ALA A 385 -28.83 -28.17 -22.97
C ALA A 385 -27.48 -27.93 -23.67
N MET A 386 -26.37 -27.92 -22.92
CA MET A 386 -25.01 -27.83 -23.49
C MET A 386 -24.64 -29.04 -24.36
N ARG A 387 -25.10 -30.26 -24.01
CA ARG A 387 -24.95 -31.45 -24.88
C ARG A 387 -25.79 -31.34 -26.15
N ALA A 388 -27.01 -30.79 -26.07
CA ALA A 388 -27.86 -30.59 -27.24
C ALA A 388 -27.29 -29.54 -28.21
N GLU A 389 -26.49 -28.59 -27.70
CA GLU A 389 -25.77 -27.58 -28.50
C GLU A 389 -24.33 -27.98 -28.90
N GLY A 390 -23.88 -29.19 -28.56
CA GLY A 390 -22.58 -29.73 -29.00
C GLY A 390 -21.35 -29.10 -28.33
N LEU A 391 -21.51 -28.50 -27.15
CA LEU A 391 -20.41 -27.91 -26.37
C LEU A 391 -19.95 -28.92 -25.29
N GLU A 392 -18.74 -29.46 -25.42
CA GLU A 392 -18.14 -30.33 -24.41
C GLU A 392 -17.54 -29.53 -23.24
N PRO A 393 -17.76 -29.94 -21.97
CA PRO A 393 -17.11 -29.31 -20.82
C PRO A 393 -15.68 -29.83 -20.62
N GLU A 394 -14.72 -28.94 -20.36
CA GLU A 394 -13.32 -29.29 -20.05
C GLU A 394 -13.20 -30.12 -18.76
N PRO A 395 -12.25 -31.08 -18.71
CA PRO A 395 -12.03 -31.90 -17.51
C PRO A 395 -11.18 -31.17 -16.46
N GLU A 396 -11.53 -31.37 -15.20
CA GLU A 396 -10.70 -31.02 -14.04
C GLU A 396 -9.42 -31.88 -14.04
N LEU A 397 -8.25 -31.26 -13.87
CA LEU A 397 -6.95 -31.94 -13.79
C LEU A 397 -6.59 -32.21 -12.32
N ASP A 398 -6.35 -33.49 -12.04
CA ASP A 398 -5.87 -34.08 -10.79
C ASP A 398 -4.39 -33.75 -10.48
N GLU A 399 -4.04 -34.02 -9.23
CA GLU A 399 -2.79 -33.79 -8.50
C GLU A 399 -1.52 -34.51 -9.03
N ASP A 400 -0.37 -33.99 -8.54
CA ASP A 400 0.95 -34.65 -8.28
C ASP A 400 2.09 -34.44 -9.31
N PRO A 401 3.41 -34.56 -9.00
CA PRO A 401 4.20 -34.51 -7.73
C PRO A 401 5.35 -33.46 -7.77
N GLY A 402 6.16 -33.40 -6.69
CA GLY A 402 7.30 -32.49 -6.46
C GLY A 402 8.57 -32.71 -7.31
N PRO A 403 9.64 -31.91 -7.06
CA PRO A 403 10.73 -31.69 -8.01
C PRO A 403 11.88 -32.69 -7.84
N GLU A 404 12.42 -33.17 -8.97
CA GLU A 404 13.74 -33.79 -9.05
C GLU A 404 14.67 -32.91 -9.90
N GLU A 405 15.87 -32.73 -9.38
CA GLU A 405 17.00 -31.95 -9.90
C GLU A 405 17.51 -32.52 -11.23
N GLU A 406 17.86 -31.66 -12.20
CA GLU A 406 18.91 -31.96 -13.19
C GLU A 406 19.44 -30.68 -13.89
N GLU A 407 20.68 -30.37 -13.53
CA GLU A 407 21.81 -29.78 -14.29
C GLU A 407 21.62 -28.53 -15.17
N GLU A 408 22.09 -27.38 -14.65
CA GLU A 408 22.37 -26.14 -15.37
C GLU A 408 23.59 -26.27 -16.32
N PRO A 409 23.52 -25.77 -17.57
CA PRO A 409 24.70 -25.51 -18.36
C PRO A 409 25.18 -24.04 -18.23
N ASP A 410 26.43 -23.90 -17.77
CA ASP A 410 27.36 -22.77 -17.84
C ASP A 410 26.80 -21.35 -18.09
N GLU A 411 26.68 -20.57 -17.01
CA GLU A 411 26.51 -19.11 -17.03
C GLU A 411 27.71 -18.41 -17.71
N PRO A 412 27.50 -17.51 -18.70
CA PRO A 412 28.52 -16.53 -19.06
C PRO A 412 28.57 -15.41 -18.00
N PRO A 413 29.76 -14.85 -17.71
CA PRO A 413 29.91 -13.85 -16.67
C PRO A 413 29.10 -12.59 -17.03
N TRP A 414 28.25 -12.18 -16.10
CA TRP A 414 27.51 -10.92 -16.02
C TRP A 414 28.02 -9.85 -17.02
N ILE A 415 27.27 -9.64 -18.11
CA ILE A 415 27.45 -8.46 -18.94
C ILE A 415 26.93 -7.29 -18.13
N ASP A 416 27.87 -6.45 -17.68
CA ASP A 416 27.65 -5.10 -17.17
C ASP A 416 26.62 -4.39 -18.06
N PHE A 417 25.45 -4.02 -17.51
CA PHE A 417 24.43 -3.26 -18.24
C PHE A 417 24.93 -1.83 -18.46
N ASP A 418 25.81 -1.66 -19.45
CA ASP A 418 26.27 -0.35 -19.92
C ASP A 418 25.20 0.22 -20.86
N THR A 419 24.52 1.27 -20.42
CA THR A 419 23.41 1.90 -21.16
C THR A 419 23.91 2.59 -22.42
N GLY A 420 23.29 2.33 -23.58
CA GLY A 420 23.68 2.82 -24.91
C GLY A 420 23.35 4.29 -25.22
N PHE A 421 23.27 5.16 -24.21
CA PHE A 421 23.05 6.59 -24.44
C PHE A 421 24.34 7.27 -24.85
N ARG A 422 24.29 8.11 -25.88
CA ARG A 422 25.40 8.96 -26.31
C ARG A 422 24.99 10.42 -26.25
N ALA A 423 25.86 11.25 -25.69
CA ALA A 423 25.73 12.69 -25.85
C ALA A 423 26.24 13.09 -27.24
N CYS A 424 25.49 13.98 -27.89
CA CYS A 424 25.74 14.42 -29.25
C CYS A 424 25.88 15.94 -29.29
N ALA A 425 26.80 16.44 -30.12
CA ALA A 425 26.94 17.87 -30.39
C ALA A 425 27.04 18.11 -31.90
N ARG A 426 26.09 18.85 -32.47
CA ARG A 426 26.07 19.18 -33.91
C ARG A 426 26.37 20.65 -34.11
N TYR A 427 27.27 20.93 -35.05
CA TYR A 427 27.67 22.28 -35.42
C TYR A 427 27.22 22.52 -36.86
N THR A 428 26.36 23.51 -37.07
CA THR A 428 25.77 23.82 -38.39
C THR A 428 25.92 25.30 -38.71
N LEU A 429 26.10 25.63 -39.99
CA LEU A 429 26.06 27.02 -40.47
C LEU A 429 24.62 27.40 -40.77
N ALA A 430 24.19 28.57 -40.27
CA ALA A 430 22.82 29.05 -40.42
C ALA A 430 22.56 29.72 -41.79
N ASP A 431 23.60 30.20 -42.47
CA ASP A 431 23.47 31.05 -43.67
C ASP A 431 23.85 30.30 -44.97
N GLY A 432 22.86 29.94 -45.79
CA GLY A 432 22.98 29.67 -47.24
C GLY A 432 23.91 28.53 -47.68
N PRO A 433 24.10 28.31 -49.01
CA PRO A 433 24.88 27.18 -49.50
C PRO A 433 26.36 27.34 -49.12
N VAL A 434 26.83 26.39 -48.31
CA VAL A 434 28.16 26.39 -47.68
C VAL A 434 29.23 25.98 -48.70
N ASP A 435 30.12 26.92 -49.04
CA ASP A 435 31.31 26.63 -49.85
C ASP A 435 32.27 25.69 -49.11
N ARG A 436 33.12 24.98 -49.86
CA ARG A 436 34.10 24.02 -49.33
C ARG A 436 35.00 24.66 -48.27
N ASP A 437 35.41 25.91 -48.48
CA ASP A 437 36.30 26.63 -47.56
C ASP A 437 35.62 26.93 -46.21
N ALA A 438 34.33 27.29 -46.22
CA ALA A 438 33.56 27.53 -45.00
C ALA A 438 33.34 26.24 -44.19
N ARG A 439 33.12 25.11 -44.89
CA ARG A 439 33.00 23.79 -44.25
C ARG A 439 34.32 23.34 -43.63
N ALA A 440 35.44 23.56 -44.33
CA ALA A 440 36.77 23.27 -43.81
C ALA A 440 37.12 24.13 -42.58
N ALA A 441 36.74 25.41 -42.59
CA ALA A 441 36.91 26.30 -41.44
C ALA A 441 36.09 25.86 -40.22
N LEU A 442 34.83 25.42 -40.43
CA LEU A 442 33.99 24.88 -39.35
C LEU A 442 34.55 23.57 -38.78
N HIS A 443 34.96 22.64 -39.64
CA HIS A 443 35.55 21.38 -39.20
C HIS A 443 36.85 21.62 -38.39
N GLY A 444 37.70 22.55 -38.85
CA GLY A 444 38.89 22.98 -38.10
C GLY A 444 38.55 23.58 -36.74
N LEU A 445 37.52 24.42 -36.67
CA LEU A 445 37.03 24.98 -35.40
C LEU A 445 36.59 23.90 -34.42
N VAL A 446 35.77 22.93 -34.86
CA VAL A 446 35.26 21.85 -33.99
C VAL A 446 36.41 20.96 -33.50
N THR A 447 37.39 20.68 -34.36
CA THR A 447 38.58 19.91 -33.97
C THR A 447 39.39 20.62 -32.89
N GLU A 448 39.56 21.94 -32.98
CA GLU A 448 40.24 22.72 -31.94
C GLU A 448 39.43 22.78 -30.63
N LEU A 449 38.10 22.86 -30.69
CA LEU A 449 37.23 22.82 -29.51
C LEU A 449 37.28 21.45 -28.80
N LEU A 450 37.35 20.36 -29.57
CA LEU A 450 37.57 19.01 -29.03
C LEU A 450 38.96 18.85 -28.40
N ALA A 451 39.99 19.48 -28.98
CA ALA A 451 41.32 19.47 -28.37
C ALA A 451 41.35 20.25 -27.04
N ASP A 452 40.66 21.39 -26.98
CA ASP A 452 40.58 22.22 -25.77
C ASP A 452 39.71 21.61 -24.66
N SER A 453 38.73 20.78 -25.03
CA SER A 453 37.88 20.08 -24.05
C SER A 453 38.66 19.04 -23.24
N GLY A 454 39.86 18.65 -23.71
CA GLY A 454 40.66 17.60 -23.09
C GLY A 454 40.07 16.21 -23.23
N ALA A 455 39.08 16.03 -24.12
CA ALA A 455 38.48 14.73 -24.39
C ALA A 455 39.50 13.78 -25.03
N ASP A 456 39.57 12.54 -24.52
CA ASP A 456 40.38 11.49 -25.13
C ASP A 456 39.88 11.20 -26.55
N ALA A 457 40.78 10.93 -27.49
CA ALA A 457 40.44 10.54 -28.85
C ALA A 457 39.62 9.24 -28.91
N ALA A 458 39.66 8.41 -27.86
CA ALA A 458 38.79 7.23 -27.72
C ALA A 458 37.37 7.56 -27.20
N ALA A 459 37.16 8.77 -26.66
CA ALA A 459 35.91 9.17 -26.01
C ALA A 459 34.91 9.84 -26.97
N TYR A 460 35.30 10.09 -28.23
CA TYR A 460 34.41 10.72 -29.21
C TYR A 460 34.67 10.24 -30.64
N GLU A 461 33.65 10.34 -31.48
CA GLU A 461 33.73 10.15 -32.93
C GLU A 461 33.23 11.42 -33.62
N LEU A 462 33.98 11.89 -34.62
CA LEU A 462 33.61 13.06 -35.43
C LEU A 462 33.09 12.60 -36.79
N VAL A 463 31.82 12.86 -37.06
CA VAL A 463 31.12 12.47 -38.29
C VAL A 463 30.82 13.72 -39.12
N ASP A 464 31.27 13.74 -40.37
CA ASP A 464 30.95 14.83 -41.31
C ASP A 464 29.58 14.60 -41.95
N GLU A 465 28.57 15.36 -41.53
CA GLU A 465 27.24 15.36 -42.16
C GLU A 465 27.09 16.49 -43.20
N PRO A 466 26.13 16.39 -44.15
CA PRO A 466 25.88 17.43 -45.13
C PRO A 466 25.61 18.83 -44.54
N GLY A 467 25.06 18.89 -43.32
CA GLY A 467 24.75 20.13 -42.59
C GLY A 467 25.89 20.68 -41.71
N GLY A 468 26.97 19.92 -41.52
CA GLY A 468 28.09 20.27 -40.65
C GLY A 468 28.55 19.10 -39.78
N PRO A 469 29.65 19.25 -39.03
CA PRO A 469 30.20 18.17 -38.21
C PRO A 469 29.30 17.82 -37.01
N LEU A 470 29.16 16.51 -36.78
CA LEU A 470 28.49 15.89 -35.65
C LEU A 470 29.53 15.20 -34.76
N VAL A 471 29.55 15.55 -33.49
CA VAL A 471 30.37 14.87 -32.47
C VAL A 471 29.47 13.88 -31.74
N LEU A 472 29.88 12.61 -31.73
CA LEU A 472 29.26 11.53 -30.97
C LEU A 472 30.16 11.19 -29.79
N LEU A 473 29.72 11.43 -28.58
CA LEU A 473 30.45 11.05 -27.36
C LEU A 473 30.18 9.57 -27.03
N ALA A 474 31.19 8.87 -26.53
CA ALA A 474 31.04 7.51 -26.05
C ALA A 474 30.06 7.45 -24.86
N PRO A 475 29.41 6.31 -24.56
CA PRO A 475 28.37 6.24 -23.52
C PRO A 475 28.77 6.67 -22.11
N ARG A 476 30.08 6.64 -21.80
CA ARG A 476 30.65 7.05 -20.51
C ARG A 476 31.42 8.38 -20.56
N ALA A 477 31.37 9.09 -21.68
CA ALA A 477 32.05 10.36 -21.85
C ALA A 477 31.13 11.53 -21.45
N GLU A 478 31.60 12.38 -20.55
CA GLU A 478 30.88 13.57 -20.09
C GLU A 478 30.77 14.62 -21.21
N ALA A 479 29.61 15.29 -21.32
CA ALA A 479 29.43 16.36 -22.31
C ALA A 479 29.90 17.72 -21.80
N ALA A 480 29.96 17.92 -20.47
CA ALA A 480 30.42 19.15 -19.82
C ALA A 480 31.75 19.70 -20.38
N PRO A 481 32.83 18.92 -20.57
CA PRO A 481 34.09 19.47 -21.04
C PRO A 481 34.00 20.06 -22.45
N LEU A 482 33.29 19.37 -23.36
CA LEU A 482 33.05 19.86 -24.72
C LEU A 482 32.11 21.06 -24.73
N LEU A 483 31.05 21.01 -23.94
CA LEU A 483 30.13 22.14 -23.79
C LEU A 483 30.87 23.39 -23.27
N ARG A 484 31.75 23.22 -22.28
CA ARG A 484 32.59 24.29 -21.72
C ARG A 484 33.54 24.87 -22.76
N ALA A 485 34.28 24.01 -23.46
CA ALA A 485 35.17 24.44 -24.52
C ALA A 485 34.40 25.23 -25.60
N THR A 486 33.21 24.78 -25.96
CA THR A 486 32.35 25.46 -26.94
C THR A 486 31.82 26.80 -26.43
N VAL A 487 31.32 26.89 -25.21
CA VAL A 487 30.78 28.14 -24.66
C VAL A 487 31.89 29.18 -24.42
N GLU A 488 33.03 28.77 -23.87
CA GLU A 488 34.12 29.68 -23.47
C GLU A 488 35.08 29.99 -24.64
N GLY A 489 35.32 29.02 -25.54
CA GLY A 489 36.31 29.12 -26.62
C GLY A 489 35.78 29.68 -27.93
N LEU A 490 34.47 29.56 -28.20
CA LEU A 490 33.85 30.02 -29.44
C LEU A 490 33.99 31.54 -29.69
N PRO A 491 33.75 32.45 -28.72
CA PRO A 491 33.81 33.90 -28.96
C PRO A 491 35.12 34.39 -29.61
N GLY A 492 36.27 33.81 -29.21
CA GLY A 492 37.59 34.19 -29.73
C GLY A 492 37.91 33.66 -31.12
N ARG A 493 37.08 32.75 -31.66
CA ARG A 493 37.35 31.99 -32.88
C ARG A 493 36.34 32.24 -34.00
N LEU A 494 35.19 32.85 -33.68
CA LEU A 494 34.15 33.22 -34.63
C LEU A 494 34.61 34.14 -35.76
N ALA A 495 35.66 34.96 -35.54
CA ALA A 495 36.25 35.82 -36.57
C ALA A 495 36.79 35.04 -37.78
N ARG A 496 37.13 33.76 -37.62
CA ARG A 496 37.65 32.89 -38.69
C ARG A 496 36.57 32.42 -39.66
N LEU A 497 35.30 32.53 -39.29
CA LEU A 497 34.16 32.12 -40.12
C LEU A 497 33.65 33.25 -41.03
N ALA A 498 34.43 34.32 -41.22
CA ALA A 498 34.14 35.40 -42.17
C ALA A 498 32.73 36.02 -42.04
N GLY A 499 32.18 36.06 -40.83
CA GLY A 499 30.86 36.63 -40.55
C GLY A 499 29.68 35.66 -40.72
N LEU A 500 29.92 34.39 -41.02
CA LEU A 500 28.87 33.36 -41.05
C LEU A 500 28.33 33.09 -39.64
N ARG A 501 27.02 32.84 -39.55
CA ARG A 501 26.35 32.49 -38.29
C ARG A 501 26.32 30.98 -38.04
N LEU A 502 26.43 30.59 -36.78
CA LEU A 502 26.45 29.19 -36.35
C LEU A 502 25.27 28.81 -35.46
N ARG A 503 24.79 27.58 -35.64
CA ARG A 503 23.87 26.90 -34.72
C ARG A 503 24.55 25.65 -34.19
N ILE A 504 24.67 25.59 -32.87
CA ILE A 504 25.30 24.48 -32.15
C ILE A 504 24.25 23.85 -31.25
N GLU A 505 24.00 22.57 -31.41
CA GLU A 505 22.95 21.84 -30.69
C GLU A 505 23.59 20.69 -29.92
N PHE A 506 23.30 20.58 -28.62
CA PHE A 506 23.67 19.44 -27.80
C PHE A 506 22.43 18.70 -27.30
N TRP A 507 22.42 17.38 -27.43
CA TRP A 507 21.31 16.52 -26.98
C TRP A 507 21.79 15.09 -26.71
N GLN A 508 20.92 14.25 -26.15
CA GLN A 508 21.20 12.83 -25.92
C GLN A 508 20.43 11.96 -26.92
N VAL A 509 21.09 10.89 -27.40
CA VAL A 509 20.50 9.88 -28.30
C VAL A 509 20.71 8.50 -27.70
N GLU A 510 19.67 7.66 -27.73
CA GLU A 510 19.79 6.23 -27.46
C GLU A 510 20.21 5.52 -28.76
N PHE A 511 21.34 4.81 -28.78
CA PHE A 511 21.70 3.95 -29.91
C PHE A 511 21.48 2.48 -29.54
N GLY A 512 20.63 1.78 -30.30
CA GLY A 512 20.46 0.33 -30.18
C GLY A 512 21.74 -0.44 -30.58
N LEU A 513 21.89 -1.66 -30.06
CA LEU A 513 23.00 -2.58 -30.39
C LEU A 513 23.07 -2.95 -31.89
N ASP A 514 22.00 -2.68 -32.64
CA ASP A 514 21.85 -2.88 -34.08
C ASP A 514 22.21 -1.63 -34.93
N GLY A 515 22.59 -0.52 -34.28
CA GLY A 515 23.01 0.72 -34.93
C GLY A 515 21.87 1.47 -35.66
N ASN A 516 20.62 1.03 -35.53
CA ASN A 516 19.50 1.64 -36.23
C ASN A 516 18.37 1.98 -35.26
N GLY A 517 18.48 3.15 -34.64
CA GLY A 517 17.45 3.69 -33.77
C GLY A 517 17.85 5.06 -33.26
N GLU A 518 17.83 6.08 -34.12
CA GLU A 518 17.94 7.46 -33.65
C GLU A 518 16.63 7.84 -32.94
N GLN A 519 16.53 7.56 -31.63
CA GLN A 519 15.53 8.21 -30.78
C GLN A 519 16.21 9.38 -30.09
N SER A 520 16.10 10.56 -30.72
CA SER A 520 16.53 11.82 -30.11
C SER A 520 15.63 12.14 -28.93
N LEU A 521 16.18 12.15 -27.71
CA LEU A 521 15.46 12.65 -26.54
C LEU A 521 15.41 14.18 -26.61
N GLY A 522 14.25 14.72 -26.94
CA GLY A 522 13.93 16.14 -26.73
C GLY A 522 14.87 17.12 -27.42
N ARG A 523 15.22 16.86 -28.69
CA ARG A 523 15.99 17.81 -29.49
C ARG A 523 15.19 19.12 -29.64
N ALA A 524 15.87 20.25 -29.44
CA ALA A 524 15.26 21.57 -29.61
C ALA A 524 14.77 21.78 -31.05
N ASP A 525 13.65 22.45 -31.21
CA ASP A 525 13.06 22.70 -32.52
C ASP A 525 13.95 23.58 -33.40
N ALA A 526 14.23 23.11 -34.62
CA ALA A 526 15.17 23.76 -35.52
C ALA A 526 14.71 25.16 -35.95
N ASP A 527 13.39 25.37 -36.08
CA ASP A 527 12.80 26.65 -36.48
C ASP A 527 12.79 27.63 -35.30
N ALA A 528 12.50 27.16 -34.08
CA ALA A 528 12.59 27.97 -32.87
C ALA A 528 14.02 28.47 -32.61
N VAL A 529 15.01 27.59 -32.80
CA VAL A 529 16.43 27.97 -32.67
C VAL A 529 16.85 28.96 -33.76
N GLY A 530 16.40 28.74 -34.99
CA GLY A 530 16.63 29.66 -36.10
C GLY A 530 16.05 31.06 -35.82
N ALA A 531 14.81 31.11 -35.34
CA ALA A 531 14.12 32.36 -34.99
C ALA A 531 14.86 33.15 -33.89
N VAL A 532 15.43 32.47 -32.90
CA VAL A 532 16.23 33.10 -31.84
C VAL A 532 17.52 33.71 -32.39
N LEU A 533 18.20 33.00 -33.30
CA LEU A 533 19.42 33.49 -33.93
C LEU A 533 19.13 34.65 -34.91
N ASP A 534 18.03 34.59 -35.65
CA ASP A 534 17.59 35.64 -36.58
C ASP A 534 17.10 36.91 -35.87
N ALA A 535 16.52 36.76 -34.67
CA ALA A 535 16.09 37.88 -33.83
C ALA A 535 17.25 38.57 -33.08
N SER A 536 18.48 38.06 -33.20
CA SER A 536 19.66 38.51 -32.46
C SER A 536 20.76 39.02 -33.38
N ALA A 537 21.64 39.89 -32.86
CA ALA A 537 22.88 40.27 -33.53
C ALA A 537 24.03 39.27 -33.27
N ALA A 538 23.74 38.17 -32.57
CA ALA A 538 24.71 37.14 -32.24
C ALA A 538 25.21 36.40 -33.49
N GLN A 539 26.48 36.01 -33.45
CA GLN A 539 27.10 35.24 -34.53
C GLN A 539 26.96 33.73 -34.30
N ALA A 540 26.64 33.28 -33.08
CA ALA A 540 26.28 31.89 -32.83
C ALA A 540 25.21 31.72 -31.75
N VAL A 541 24.50 30.60 -31.81
CA VAL A 541 23.62 30.12 -30.74
C VAL A 541 24.04 28.70 -30.32
N VAL A 542 24.22 28.50 -29.02
CA VAL A 542 24.44 27.19 -28.40
C VAL A 542 23.15 26.76 -27.74
N VAL A 543 22.65 25.58 -28.07
CA VAL A 543 21.37 25.06 -27.61
C VAL A 543 21.57 23.71 -26.93
N LEU A 544 20.89 23.53 -25.81
CA LEU A 544 20.87 22.32 -25.01
C LEU A 544 19.45 21.75 -25.02
N SER A 545 19.31 20.44 -25.18
CA SER A 545 18.06 19.75 -24.81
C SER A 545 17.77 19.97 -23.33
N ASP A 546 16.49 19.88 -22.95
CA ASP A 546 16.10 20.05 -21.54
C ASP A 546 16.81 19.03 -20.64
N SER A 547 16.95 17.76 -21.08
CA SER A 547 17.68 16.74 -20.31
C SER A 547 19.13 17.14 -20.02
N LEU A 548 19.86 17.55 -21.05
CA LEU A 548 21.29 17.86 -20.93
C LEU A 548 21.54 19.16 -20.15
N TYR A 549 20.62 20.13 -20.21
CA TYR A 549 20.71 21.33 -19.37
C TYR A 549 20.62 20.99 -17.88
N TYR A 550 19.72 20.09 -17.49
CA TYR A 550 19.60 19.71 -16.08
C TYR A 550 20.79 18.87 -15.61
N ASP A 551 21.27 17.95 -16.44
CA ASP A 551 22.41 17.08 -16.12
C ASP A 551 23.73 17.88 -16.03
N GLU A 552 24.01 18.75 -17.01
CA GLU A 552 25.35 19.36 -17.16
C GLU A 552 25.44 20.80 -16.62
N VAL A 553 24.31 21.51 -16.50
CA VAL A 553 24.29 22.94 -16.12
C VAL A 553 23.67 23.16 -14.74
N ARG A 554 22.65 22.37 -14.36
CA ARG A 554 21.90 22.58 -13.11
C ARG A 554 22.27 21.60 -11.98
N GLU A 555 22.63 20.35 -12.26
CA GLU A 555 23.01 19.40 -11.20
C GLU A 555 24.32 19.80 -10.53
N GLU A 556 24.30 19.91 -9.19
CA GLU A 556 25.48 20.08 -8.35
C GLU A 556 26.23 18.74 -8.25
N GLY A 557 27.07 18.46 -9.25
CA GLY A 557 28.16 17.51 -9.07
C GLY A 557 29.14 17.97 -7.98
N GLN A 558 30.10 17.12 -7.62
CA GLN A 558 31.07 17.32 -6.51
C GLN A 558 31.92 18.62 -6.61
N TYR A 559 31.81 19.39 -7.70
CA TYR A 559 32.58 20.59 -8.00
C TYR A 559 31.74 21.88 -8.18
N GLY A 560 30.42 21.86 -7.92
CA GLY A 560 29.52 23.00 -8.11
C GLY A 560 29.07 23.19 -9.58
N PRO A 561 28.22 24.20 -9.88
CA PRO A 561 27.62 24.35 -11.20
C PRO A 561 28.68 24.67 -12.26
N ALA A 562 28.67 23.94 -13.38
CA ALA A 562 29.67 24.08 -14.45
C ALA A 562 29.62 25.48 -15.11
N PHE A 563 28.46 26.14 -15.06
CA PHE A 563 28.19 27.47 -15.61
C PHE A 563 27.34 28.32 -14.67
N PRO A 564 27.34 29.66 -14.81
CA PRO A 564 26.40 30.52 -14.11
C PRO A 564 24.94 30.14 -14.44
N PRO A 565 24.03 30.13 -13.45
CA PRO A 565 22.64 29.68 -13.65
C PRO A 565 21.84 30.56 -14.63
N ASP A 566 22.28 31.79 -14.89
CA ASP A 566 21.62 32.74 -15.80
C ASP A 566 22.20 32.73 -17.22
N LEU A 567 23.19 31.86 -17.48
CA LEU A 567 23.91 31.84 -18.76
C LEU A 567 23.00 31.37 -19.92
N PHE A 568 22.16 30.39 -19.65
CA PHE A 568 21.22 29.83 -20.62
C PHE A 568 19.80 30.32 -20.34
N ARG A 569 19.05 30.58 -21.41
CA ARG A 569 17.65 31.02 -21.37
C ARG A 569 16.74 29.98 -22.00
N PRO A 570 15.51 29.79 -21.51
CA PRO A 570 14.59 28.83 -22.11
C PRO A 570 14.13 29.30 -23.49
N LEU A 571 13.99 28.37 -24.43
CA LEU A 571 13.34 28.61 -25.73
C LEU A 571 11.83 28.87 -25.54
N ALA A 572 11.23 29.64 -26.44
CA ALA A 572 9.83 30.06 -26.33
C ALA A 572 8.80 28.92 -26.54
N ASP A 573 9.24 27.82 -27.13
CA ASP A 573 8.47 26.59 -27.37
C ASP A 573 8.70 25.52 -26.27
N ASP A 574 9.48 25.87 -25.24
CA ASP A 574 9.87 25.01 -24.12
C ASP A 574 10.61 23.71 -24.54
N THR A 575 11.21 23.66 -25.75
CA THR A 575 11.91 22.45 -26.24
C THR A 575 13.37 22.35 -25.80
N GLY A 576 13.94 23.41 -25.22
CA GLY A 576 15.32 23.42 -24.74
C GLY A 576 15.78 24.78 -24.21
N TRP A 577 17.09 24.91 -24.02
CA TRP A 577 17.75 26.08 -23.45
C TRP A 577 18.80 26.60 -24.41
N TYR A 578 18.95 27.92 -24.55
CA TYR A 578 19.89 28.52 -25.47
C TYR A 578 20.80 29.57 -24.81
N HIS A 579 21.99 29.72 -25.36
CA HIS A 579 22.96 30.75 -25.05
C HIS A 579 23.42 31.42 -26.36
N LEU A 580 23.38 32.76 -26.39
CA LEU A 580 23.79 33.55 -27.55
C LEU A 580 25.25 33.97 -27.42
N VAL A 581 26.02 33.78 -28.48
CA VAL A 581 27.44 34.10 -28.55
C VAL A 581 27.69 35.21 -29.56
N GLU A 582 28.21 36.34 -29.08
CA GLU A 582 28.52 37.50 -29.91
C GLU A 582 29.87 37.34 -30.63
N GLY A 583 29.91 37.72 -31.90
CA GLY A 583 31.14 37.76 -32.70
C GLY A 583 32.01 38.94 -32.27
N GLY A 584 33.24 38.67 -31.84
CA GLY A 584 34.15 39.70 -31.33
C GLY A 584 34.42 40.84 -32.31
N GLY A 585 33.74 41.98 -32.12
CA GLY A 585 34.00 43.27 -32.75
C GLY A 585 34.11 44.38 -31.71
N ARG A 586 35.26 44.45 -31.00
CA ARG A 586 35.66 45.43 -29.96
C ARG A 586 34.72 45.51 -28.72
N PRO A 587 35.26 45.56 -27.48
CA PRO A 587 34.44 45.88 -26.31
C PRO A 587 33.98 47.34 -26.41
N GLY A 588 32.68 47.56 -26.65
CA GLY A 588 32.03 48.85 -26.43
C GLY A 588 31.94 49.15 -24.93
N PRO A 589 32.08 50.40 -24.48
CA PRO A 589 32.19 50.70 -23.06
C PRO A 589 30.87 50.36 -22.35
N ALA A 590 31.01 49.86 -21.12
CA ALA A 590 29.93 49.65 -20.18
C ALA A 590 28.92 50.83 -20.22
N ALA A 591 27.68 50.51 -20.55
CA ALA A 591 26.55 51.41 -20.36
C ALA A 591 25.65 50.79 -19.29
N ASP A 592 25.70 51.41 -18.11
CA ASP A 592 24.68 51.35 -17.07
C ASP A 592 23.28 51.41 -17.68
N LEU A 593 22.41 50.46 -17.34
CA LEU A 593 20.97 50.72 -17.26
C LEU A 593 20.40 50.05 -16.01
N ARG A 594 19.85 50.93 -15.17
CA ARG A 594 19.10 50.71 -13.94
C ARG A 594 17.75 50.06 -14.19
#